data_AF-A0A6P2UFX9-F1
#
_entry.id   AF-A0A6P2UFX9-F1
#
_cell.length_a   1.000
_cell.length_b   1.000
_cell.length_c   1.000
_cell.angle_alpha   90.00
_cell.angle_beta   90.00
_cell.angle_gamma   90.00
#
_symmetry.space_group_name_H-M   'P 1'
#
loop_
_entity.id
_entity.type
_entity.pdbx_description
1 polymer ?
#
loop_
_entity_poly.entity_id
_entity_poly.type
_entity_poly.pdbx_seq_one_letter_code
_entity_poly.pdbx_strand_id
1 'polypeptide(L)'
;MRKTFAACALALSLTACMTMGNKFDIHDADRFVPGVTTMQQAQEKLGAPTATNAMPNGVTLQQWVYSQASVLGGTSSNIAILFDRDGKMIRIASKSQLNTR
;
A
#
# COMPACT_ATOMS: atom_id res chain seq x y z
N MET A 1 -33.48 23.29 -43.21
CA MET A 1 -33.96 22.22 -42.30
C MET A 1 -32.75 21.31 -42.03
N ARG A 2 -31.93 21.38 -40.97
CA ARG A 2 -32.09 21.36 -39.50
C ARG A 2 -32.77 20.08 -38.98
N LYS A 3 -31.95 19.18 -38.39
CA LYS A 3 -32.18 18.07 -37.41
C LYS A 3 -31.48 16.78 -37.89
N THR A 4 -30.62 16.08 -37.16
CA THR A 4 -30.00 16.20 -35.84
C THR A 4 -28.91 15.12 -35.82
N PHE A 5 -27.66 15.49 -35.56
CA PHE A 5 -26.59 14.57 -35.18
C PHE A 5 -26.99 13.92 -33.84
N ALA A 6 -27.58 12.74 -33.88
CA ALA A 6 -28.13 12.09 -32.69
C ALA A 6 -27.71 10.61 -32.63
N ALA A 7 -26.43 10.37 -32.33
CA ALA A 7 -25.97 9.09 -31.78
C ALA A 7 -24.52 9.21 -31.28
N CYS A 8 -24.24 10.10 -30.32
CA CYS A 8 -22.91 10.23 -29.70
C CYS A 8 -22.92 10.25 -28.17
N ALA A 9 -23.99 9.79 -27.52
CA ALA A 9 -24.16 10.00 -26.08
C ALA A 9 -24.53 8.72 -25.29
N LEU A 10 -23.91 7.59 -25.60
CA LEU A 10 -23.68 6.57 -24.57
C LEU A 10 -22.28 6.84 -23.98
N ALA A 11 -22.18 7.93 -23.21
CA ALA A 11 -20.99 8.23 -22.44
C ALA A 11 -20.83 7.15 -21.38
N LEU A 12 -19.80 6.31 -21.53
CA LEU A 12 -19.36 5.35 -20.53
C LEU A 12 -18.95 6.13 -19.27
N SER A 13 -19.84 6.22 -18.28
CA SER A 13 -19.49 6.59 -16.92
C SER A 13 -18.77 5.42 -16.24
N LEU A 14 -17.55 5.13 -16.70
CA LEU A 14 -16.59 4.32 -15.95
C LEU A 14 -16.12 5.18 -14.77
N THR A 15 -16.83 5.11 -13.64
CA THR A 15 -16.29 5.56 -12.36
C THR A 15 -15.05 4.71 -12.08
N ALA A 16 -13.88 5.26 -12.36
CA ALA A 16 -12.58 4.60 -12.16
C ALA A 16 -12.26 4.55 -10.65
N CYS A 17 -12.99 3.72 -9.92
CA CYS A 17 -12.60 3.33 -8.57
C CYS A 17 -11.45 2.33 -8.72
N MET A 18 -10.26 2.72 -8.28
CA MET A 18 -9.07 1.87 -8.30
C MET A 18 -8.75 1.45 -6.87
N THR A 19 -8.45 0.17 -6.66
CA THR A 19 -7.86 -0.32 -5.42
C THR A 19 -6.63 -1.14 -5.75
N MET A 20 -5.54 -0.93 -5.02
CA MET A 20 -4.25 -1.59 -5.18
C MET A 20 -3.74 -2.04 -3.82
N GLY A 21 -3.27 -3.29 -3.75
CA GLY A 21 -2.69 -3.88 -2.54
C GLY A 21 -3.74 -4.32 -1.51
N ASN A 22 -3.26 -4.84 -0.39
CA ASN A 22 -4.09 -5.26 0.74
C ASN A 22 -4.26 -4.10 1.72
N LYS A 23 -5.47 -3.92 2.26
CA LYS A 23 -5.71 -2.92 3.29
C LYS A 23 -5.02 -3.38 4.58
N PHE A 24 -4.21 -2.49 5.17
CA PHE A 24 -3.58 -2.70 6.48
C PHE A 24 -3.74 -1.43 7.31
N ASP A 25 -3.67 -1.57 8.63
CA ASP A 25 -3.60 -0.42 9.52
C ASP A 25 -2.14 0.03 9.66
N ILE A 26 -1.85 1.27 9.29
CA ILE A 26 -0.50 1.82 9.39
C ILE A 26 -0.05 1.97 10.86
N HIS A 27 -1.00 2.04 11.80
CA HIS A 27 -0.73 2.17 13.23
C HIS A 27 -0.32 0.84 13.87
N ASP A 28 -0.57 -0.30 13.22
CA ASP A 28 -0.08 -1.59 13.72
C ASP A 28 1.44 -1.63 13.83
N ALA A 29 2.13 -0.91 12.96
CA ALA A 29 3.58 -0.80 12.96
C ALA A 29 4.16 0.00 14.14
N ASP A 30 3.33 0.79 14.85
CA ASP A 30 3.78 1.53 16.05
C ASP A 30 4.06 0.59 17.23
N ARG A 31 3.58 -0.66 17.15
CA ARG A 31 3.85 -1.72 18.13
C ARG A 31 5.08 -2.55 17.77
N PHE A 32 5.70 -2.30 16.62
CA PHE A 32 6.86 -3.06 16.20
C PHE A 32 8.11 -2.56 16.90
N VAL A 33 8.89 -3.50 17.41
CA VAL A 33 10.06 -3.22 18.24
C VAL A 33 11.31 -3.73 17.52
N PRO A 34 12.29 -2.84 17.22
CA PRO A 34 13.58 -3.24 16.68
C PRO A 34 14.25 -4.36 17.49
N GLY A 35 14.85 -5.32 16.79
CA GLY A 35 15.49 -6.51 17.36
C GLY A 35 14.53 -7.59 17.89
N VAL A 36 13.25 -7.25 18.09
CA VAL A 36 12.26 -8.18 18.67
C VAL A 36 11.29 -8.67 17.61
N THR A 37 10.62 -7.74 16.91
CA THR A 37 9.61 -8.04 15.91
C THR A 37 10.23 -8.82 14.76
N THR A 38 9.65 -9.97 14.43
CA THR A 38 10.09 -10.77 13.29
C THR A 38 9.40 -10.34 12.01
N MET A 39 10.01 -10.68 10.87
CA MET A 39 9.42 -10.56 9.55
C MET A 39 8.05 -11.27 9.48
N GLN A 40 7.95 -12.46 10.05
CA GLN A 40 6.69 -13.20 10.12
C GLN A 40 5.62 -12.46 10.94
N GLN A 41 5.97 -11.92 12.11
CA GLN A 41 5.03 -11.13 12.93
C GLN A 41 4.55 -9.88 12.20
N ALA A 42 5.44 -9.20 11.46
CA ALA A 42 5.07 -8.05 10.66
C ALA A 42 4.09 -8.45 9.54
N GLN A 43 4.32 -9.58 8.87
CA GLN A 43 3.43 -10.10 7.84
C GLN A 43 2.08 -10.60 8.38
N GLU A 44 2.06 -11.17 9.58
CA GLU A 44 0.82 -11.57 10.25
C GLU A 44 -0.06 -10.36 10.60
N LYS A 45 0.55 -9.21 10.89
CA LYS A 45 -0.16 -7.97 11.23
C LYS A 45 -0.53 -7.13 9.99
N LEU A 46 0.40 -6.92 9.07
CA LEU A 46 0.23 -6.07 7.90
C LEU A 46 -0.29 -6.83 6.67
N GLY A 47 -0.32 -8.16 6.72
CA GLY A 47 -0.60 -9.03 5.58
C GLY A 47 0.62 -9.28 4.71
N ALA A 48 0.39 -9.84 3.52
CA ALA A 48 1.46 -10.10 2.55
C ALA A 48 2.08 -8.78 2.05
N PRO A 49 3.42 -8.67 2.00
CA PRO A 49 4.09 -7.48 1.49
C PRO A 49 3.84 -7.34 -0.01
N THR A 50 3.70 -6.10 -0.47
CA THR A 50 3.60 -5.75 -1.88
C THR A 50 4.94 -5.99 -2.60
N ALA A 51 6.05 -5.77 -1.90
CA ALA A 51 7.39 -6.02 -2.44
C ALA A 51 8.33 -6.50 -1.35
N THR A 52 9.27 -7.37 -1.73
CA THR A 52 10.39 -7.82 -0.88
C THR A 52 11.68 -7.69 -1.67
N ASN A 53 12.62 -6.89 -1.15
CA ASN A 53 13.92 -6.66 -1.75
C ASN A 53 15.01 -7.18 -0.80
N ALA A 54 15.67 -8.26 -1.18
CA ALA A 54 16.84 -8.77 -0.47
C ALA A 54 18.10 -8.01 -0.93
N MET A 55 18.86 -7.47 0.02
CA MET A 55 20.09 -6.74 -0.25
C MET A 55 21.33 -7.64 -0.09
N PRO A 56 22.45 -7.37 -0.79
CA PRO A 56 23.67 -8.18 -0.71
C PRO A 56 24.27 -8.29 0.70
N ASN A 57 23.99 -7.32 1.57
CA ASN A 57 24.41 -7.30 2.97
C ASN A 57 23.55 -8.20 3.88
N GLY A 58 22.64 -9.01 3.32
CA GLY A 58 21.73 -9.89 4.07
C GLY A 58 20.54 -9.19 4.72
N VAL A 59 20.40 -7.88 4.54
CA VAL A 59 19.22 -7.13 5.00
C VAL A 59 18.09 -7.31 3.99
N THR A 60 16.87 -7.45 4.48
CA THR A 60 15.67 -7.56 3.65
C THR A 60 14.77 -6.34 3.87
N LEU A 61 14.40 -5.65 2.80
CA LEU A 61 13.38 -4.61 2.84
C LEU A 61 12.05 -5.20 2.39
N GLN A 62 11.06 -5.21 3.28
CA GLN A 62 9.68 -5.51 2.90
C GLN A 62 8.85 -4.25 2.89
N GLN A 63 8.00 -4.12 1.88
CA GLN A 63 7.15 -2.95 1.67
C GLN A 63 5.70 -3.38 1.50
N TRP A 64 4.81 -2.65 2.15
CA TRP A 64 3.37 -2.76 2.02
C TRP A 64 2.83 -1.44 1.48
N VAL A 65 2.11 -1.53 0.38
CA VAL A 65 1.46 -0.40 -0.27
C VAL A 65 -0.02 -0.73 -0.40
N TYR A 66 -0.84 0.16 0.13
CA TYR A 66 -2.27 0.18 -0.09
C TYR A 66 -2.64 1.50 -0.75
N SER A 67 -3.47 1.44 -1.78
CA SER A 67 -4.03 2.63 -2.40
C SER A 67 -5.46 2.35 -2.81
N GLN A 68 -6.36 3.25 -2.48
CA GLN A 68 -7.74 3.23 -2.90
C GLN A 68 -8.11 4.63 -3.38
N ALA A 69 -8.64 4.71 -4.60
CA ALA A 69 -9.15 5.95 -5.17
C ALA A 69 -10.61 5.76 -5.58
N SER A 70 -11.43 6.76 -5.28
CA SER A 70 -12.84 6.82 -5.64
C SER A 70 -13.21 8.24 -6.08
N VAL A 71 -14.41 8.40 -6.62
CA VAL A 71 -14.95 9.73 -6.99
C VAL A 71 -15.10 10.68 -5.80
N LEU A 72 -15.11 10.15 -4.57
CA LEU A 72 -15.26 10.93 -3.32
C LEU A 72 -13.94 11.23 -2.63
N GLY A 73 -12.82 10.81 -3.21
CA GLY A 73 -11.49 10.94 -2.60
C GLY A 73 -10.71 9.64 -2.62
N GLY A 74 -9.47 9.71 -2.13
CA GLY A 74 -8.53 8.61 -2.12
C GLY A 74 -7.81 8.46 -0.80
N THR A 75 -7.29 7.27 -0.55
CA THR A 75 -6.45 6.95 0.60
C THR A 75 -5.30 6.10 0.11
N SER A 76 -4.08 6.44 0.51
CA SER A 76 -2.91 5.63 0.25
C SER A 76 -2.07 5.49 1.51
N SER A 77 -1.67 4.26 1.82
CA SER A 77 -0.79 3.93 2.94
C SER A 77 0.42 3.20 2.40
N ASN A 78 1.61 3.60 2.84
CA ASN A 78 2.85 2.94 2.49
C ASN A 78 3.69 2.77 3.75
N ILE A 79 4.22 1.57 3.94
CA ILE A 79 5.21 1.27 4.97
C ILE A 79 6.28 0.35 4.40
N ALA A 80 7.54 0.65 4.68
CA ALA A 80 8.66 -0.21 4.38
C ALA A 80 9.48 -0.47 5.65
N ILE A 81 9.82 -1.73 5.90
CA ILE A 81 10.51 -2.18 7.11
C ILE A 81 11.76 -2.94 6.68
N LEU A 82 12.89 -2.61 7.32
CA LEU A 82 14.15 -3.32 7.16
C LEU A 82 14.22 -4.42 8.20
N PHE A 83 14.57 -5.62 7.75
CA PHE A 83 14.84 -6.79 8.56
C PHE A 83 16.30 -7.22 8.38
N ASP A 84 16.93 -7.66 9.45
CA ASP A 84 18.27 -8.23 9.40
C ASP A 84 18.27 -9.65 8.80
N ARG A 85 19.44 -10.27 8.84
CA ARG A 85 19.70 -11.60 8.29
C ARG A 85 18.92 -12.70 9.02
N ASP A 86 18.59 -12.45 10.28
CA ASP A 86 17.83 -13.36 11.15
C ASP A 86 16.32 -13.09 11.07
N GLY A 87 15.91 -12.17 10.19
CA GLY A 87 14.51 -11.78 10.00
C GLY A 87 13.97 -10.95 11.15
N LYS A 88 14.81 -10.29 11.96
CA LYS A 88 14.40 -9.34 12.99
C LYS A 88 14.35 -7.93 12.43
N MET A 89 13.35 -7.18 12.84
CA MET A 89 13.19 -5.79 12.44
C MET A 89 14.40 -4.97 12.90
N ILE A 90 15.03 -4.26 11.97
CA ILE A 90 16.04 -3.24 12.27
C ILE A 90 15.33 -1.92 12.55
N ARG A 91 14.48 -1.47 11.62
CA ARG A 91 13.74 -0.20 11.71
C ARG A 91 12.67 -0.11 10.63
N ILE A 92 11.76 0.85 10.83
CA ILE A 92 10.90 1.35 9.75
C ILE A 92 11.76 2.25 8.85
N ALA A 93 11.83 1.91 7.55
CA ALA A 93 12.56 2.68 6.54
C ALA A 93 11.73 3.82 5.96
N SER A 94 10.43 3.58 5.77
CA SER A 94 9.46 4.61 5.37
C SER A 94 8.08 4.30 5.94
N LYS A 95 7.33 5.34 6.30
CA LYS A 95 5.95 5.25 6.76
C LYS A 95 5.24 6.53 6.31
N SER A 96 4.18 6.40 5.54
CA SER A 96 3.39 7.53 5.05
C SER A 96 1.95 7.13 4.82
N GLN A 97 1.03 8.00 5.21
CA GLN A 97 -0.38 7.87 4.86
C GLN A 97 -0.87 9.19 4.25
N LEU A 98 -1.56 9.08 3.13
CA LEU A 98 -2.16 10.17 2.39
C LEU A 98 -3.67 9.95 2.34
N ASN A 99 -4.43 10.97 2.67
CA ASN A 99 -5.88 11.00 2.50
C ASN A 99 -6.22 12.24 1.69
N THR A 100 -6.84 12.04 0.52
CA THR A 100 -7.38 13.11 -0.29
C THR A 100 -8.89 13.13 -0.08
N ARG A 101 -9.40 14.24 0.45
CA ARG A 101 -10.83 14.55 0.57
C ARG A 101 -11.18 15.65 -0.41
#